data_AF-A0A349NI20-F1
#
_entry.id   AF-A0A349NI20-F1
#
_cell.length_a   1.000
_cell.length_b   1.000
_cell.length_c   1.000
_cell.angle_alpha   90.00
_cell.angle_beta   90.00
_cell.angle_gamma   90.00
#
_symmetry.space_group_name_H-M   'P 1'
#
loop_
_entity.id
_entity.type
_entity.pdbx_description
1 polymer ?
#
loop_
_entity_poly.entity_id
_entity_poly.type
_entity_poly.pdbx_seq_one_letter_code
_entity_poly.pdbx_strand_id
1 'polypeptide(L)'
;MNYIKIYRQIMDRAKSENRVKNDDQYYEKHHVIPDFMFKDRTRKGPSGHLSGNPNDKNNIRLLTPREHFIAHVLLHKHLKGTHYEYPAGSALQFFFSKVSSKHPRNVDWNASENRKYEKYRLDGLQAISKARKGKMPVVDSVTGEKKGSQSINHPKVLSGEWVHHSKGKKLSKERRLEIQIQTTGCNNPNFKELTPEILDRLFNAIDLTLREGPFTLKKFVYNANFNKPKSERIARPFICNKFGSISGLIEDYNRSRGTDIKYLGKGYKRK
;
A
#
# COMPACT_ATOMS: atom_id res chain seq x y z
N MET A 1 -13.35 -29.62 -4.59
CA MET A 1 -12.58 -29.65 -3.32
C MET A 1 -13.44 -29.08 -2.20
N ASN A 2 -13.60 -29.80 -1.09
CA ASN A 2 -14.43 -29.36 0.03
C ASN A 2 -13.61 -28.47 0.97
N TYR A 3 -13.58 -27.16 0.69
CA TYR A 3 -12.78 -26.19 1.45
C TYR A 3 -13.21 -26.09 2.92
N ILE A 4 -14.51 -26.18 3.21
CA ILE A 4 -15.02 -26.07 4.58
C ILE A 4 -14.62 -27.28 5.43
N LYS A 5 -14.54 -28.49 4.85
CA LYS A 5 -14.02 -29.67 5.55
C LYS A 5 -12.57 -29.47 5.99
N ILE A 6 -11.70 -29.01 5.09
CA ILE A 6 -10.27 -28.77 5.39
C ILE A 6 -10.14 -27.66 6.44
N TYR A 7 -10.92 -26.60 6.32
CA TYR A 7 -10.96 -25.52 7.31
C TYR A 7 -11.30 -26.05 8.70
N ARG A 8 -12.37 -26.86 8.83
CA ARG A 8 -12.78 -27.46 10.12
C ARG A 8 -11.69 -28.35 10.69
N GLN A 9 -11.03 -29.16 9.87
CA GLN A 9 -9.90 -30.00 10.31
C GLN A 9 -8.76 -29.18 10.94
N ILE A 10 -8.45 -28.00 10.39
CA ILE A 10 -7.45 -27.09 11.00
C ILE A 10 -7.95 -26.57 12.35
N MET A 11 -9.22 -26.18 12.45
CA MET A 11 -9.80 -25.68 13.71
C MET A 11 -9.87 -26.76 14.80
N ASP A 12 -10.22 -27.99 14.41
CA ASP A 12 -10.34 -29.13 15.31
C ASP A 12 -8.97 -29.55 15.84
N ARG A 13 -7.95 -29.60 14.95
CA ARG A 13 -6.56 -29.83 15.36
C ARG A 13 -6.06 -28.75 16.31
N ALA A 14 -6.27 -27.48 15.98
CA ALA A 14 -5.85 -26.38 16.85
C ALA A 14 -6.55 -26.44 18.23
N LYS A 15 -7.78 -26.96 18.29
CA LYS A 15 -8.48 -27.22 19.54
C LYS A 15 -7.85 -28.37 20.33
N SER A 16 -7.57 -29.51 19.68
CA SER A 16 -7.03 -30.70 20.34
C SER A 16 -5.62 -30.50 20.88
N GLU A 17 -4.84 -29.62 20.26
CA GLU A 17 -3.48 -29.28 20.71
C GLU A 17 -3.45 -28.38 21.97
N ASN A 18 -4.61 -27.92 22.48
CA ASN A 18 -4.72 -27.11 23.71
C ASN A 18 -3.74 -25.92 23.75
N ARG A 19 -3.58 -25.24 22.62
CA ARG A 19 -2.59 -24.17 22.45
C ARG A 19 -2.82 -23.02 23.43
N VAL A 20 -1.74 -22.47 23.95
CA VAL A 20 -1.71 -21.30 24.84
C VAL A 20 -0.72 -20.28 24.26
N LYS A 21 -0.97 -18.99 24.50
CA LYS A 21 0.00 -17.94 24.14
C LYS A 21 1.12 -17.90 25.17
N ASN A 22 2.36 -17.98 24.71
CA ASN A 22 3.57 -17.79 25.50
C ASN A 22 4.61 -17.00 24.69
N ASP A 23 5.74 -16.67 25.29
CA ASP A 23 6.80 -15.88 24.65
C ASP A 23 7.56 -16.68 23.59
N ASP A 24 7.59 -18.01 23.72
CA ASP A 24 8.31 -18.92 22.80
C ASP A 24 7.59 -19.13 21.47
N GLN A 25 6.25 -19.08 21.46
CA GLN A 25 5.45 -19.37 20.28
C GLN A 25 4.35 -18.35 20.03
N TYR A 26 4.48 -17.66 18.89
CA TYR A 26 3.48 -16.70 18.43
C TYR A 26 2.23 -17.37 17.84
N TYR A 27 1.08 -17.10 18.45
CA TYR A 27 -0.24 -17.49 17.94
C TYR A 27 -1.16 -16.28 17.70
N GLU A 28 -1.95 -16.38 16.63
CA GLU A 28 -2.99 -15.43 16.27
C GLU A 28 -4.37 -15.96 16.65
N LYS A 29 -5.23 -15.08 17.21
CA LYS A 29 -6.62 -15.41 17.47
C LYS A 29 -7.38 -15.45 16.13
N HIS A 30 -8.07 -16.55 15.88
CA HIS A 30 -8.93 -16.73 14.73
C HIS A 30 -10.35 -17.11 15.15
N HIS A 31 -11.35 -16.50 14.53
CA HIS A 31 -12.75 -16.85 14.74
C HIS A 31 -13.14 -18.05 13.86
N VAL A 32 -13.66 -19.13 14.46
CA VAL A 32 -14.13 -20.35 13.77
C VAL A 32 -15.31 -20.01 12.85
N ILE A 33 -16.25 -19.23 13.36
CA ILE A 33 -17.29 -18.56 12.58
C ILE A 33 -16.88 -17.08 12.51
N PRO A 34 -16.63 -16.53 11.31
CA PRO A 34 -16.19 -15.15 11.18
C PRO A 34 -17.16 -14.14 11.80
N ASP A 35 -16.63 -13.12 12.46
CA ASP A 35 -17.40 -12.02 13.11
C ASP A 35 -18.46 -11.41 12.19
N PHE A 36 -18.16 -11.26 10.89
CA PHE A 36 -19.10 -10.69 9.92
C PHE A 36 -20.36 -11.55 9.65
N MET A 37 -20.43 -12.78 10.16
CA MET A 37 -21.60 -13.65 10.06
C MET A 37 -22.60 -13.46 11.20
N PHE A 38 -22.23 -12.76 12.28
CA PHE A 38 -23.09 -12.52 13.43
C PHE A 38 -23.90 -11.22 13.31
N LYS A 39 -25.13 -11.23 13.84
CA LYS A 39 -26.02 -10.06 13.94
C LYS A 39 -25.45 -9.03 14.92
N ASP A 40 -25.04 -9.52 16.10
CA ASP A 40 -24.60 -8.72 17.25
C ASP A 40 -23.09 -8.45 17.24
N ARG A 41 -22.51 -8.32 16.05
CA ARG A 41 -21.09 -8.00 15.88
C ARG A 41 -20.78 -6.57 16.34
N THR A 42 -19.66 -6.39 17.01
CA THR A 42 -19.22 -5.06 17.48
C THR A 42 -18.65 -4.20 16.35
N ARG A 43 -18.17 -4.83 15.27
CA ARG A 43 -17.55 -4.12 14.15
C ARG A 43 -18.61 -3.48 13.25
N LYS A 44 -18.46 -2.18 12.95
CA LYS A 44 -19.29 -1.45 11.97
C LYS A 44 -19.27 -2.14 10.60
N GLY A 45 -20.44 -2.22 9.96
CA GLY A 45 -20.64 -2.83 8.65
C GLY A 45 -21.98 -3.56 8.57
N PRO A 46 -22.27 -4.26 7.46
CA PRO A 46 -23.46 -5.10 7.35
C PRO A 46 -23.44 -6.17 8.46
N SER A 47 -24.55 -6.26 9.19
CA SER A 47 -24.78 -7.33 10.14
C SER A 47 -24.92 -8.67 9.41
N GLY A 48 -24.45 -9.73 10.06
CA GLY A 48 -24.65 -11.07 9.57
C GLY A 48 -26.05 -11.61 9.87
N HIS A 49 -26.22 -12.93 9.75
CA HIS A 49 -27.51 -13.60 9.95
C HIS A 49 -27.55 -14.53 11.16
N LEU A 50 -26.40 -14.80 11.78
CA LEU A 50 -26.31 -15.69 12.94
C LEU A 50 -26.51 -14.92 14.24
N SER A 51 -27.29 -15.47 15.17
CA SER A 51 -27.37 -14.97 16.54
C SER A 51 -26.16 -15.46 17.36
N GLY A 52 -25.83 -14.76 18.44
CA GLY A 52 -24.80 -15.18 19.41
C GLY A 52 -23.57 -14.28 19.44
N ASN A 53 -22.61 -14.65 20.28
CA ASN A 53 -21.41 -13.84 20.53
C ASN A 53 -20.25 -14.27 19.61
N PRO A 54 -19.81 -13.43 18.66
CA PRO A 54 -18.64 -13.75 17.83
C PRO A 54 -17.37 -13.96 18.65
N ASN A 55 -17.27 -13.37 19.84
CA ASN A 55 -16.11 -13.47 20.72
C ASN A 55 -16.23 -14.55 21.79
N ASP A 56 -17.19 -15.47 21.66
CA ASP A 56 -17.28 -16.63 22.54
C ASP A 56 -15.96 -17.43 22.53
N LYS A 57 -15.52 -17.91 23.70
CA LYS A 57 -14.26 -18.68 23.83
C LYS A 57 -14.28 -19.91 22.93
N ASN A 58 -15.44 -20.55 22.74
CA ASN A 58 -15.60 -21.71 21.87
C ASN A 58 -15.51 -21.36 20.38
N ASN A 59 -15.76 -20.10 20.00
CA ASN A 59 -15.62 -19.60 18.64
C ASN A 59 -14.20 -19.08 18.32
N ILE A 60 -13.28 -19.08 19.28
CA ILE A 60 -11.90 -18.60 19.08
C ILE A 60 -10.92 -19.77 19.10
N ARG A 61 -9.98 -19.79 18.14
CA ARG A 61 -8.84 -20.71 18.10
C ARG A 61 -7.54 -19.94 18.01
N LEU A 62 -6.46 -20.53 18.54
CA LEU A 62 -5.10 -20.03 18.40
C LEU A 62 -4.42 -20.75 17.24
N LEU A 63 -4.10 -20.00 16.19
CA LEU A 63 -3.48 -20.51 14.97
C LEU A 63 -2.08 -19.92 14.81
N THR A 64 -1.15 -20.70 14.25
CA THR A 64 0.10 -20.13 13.75
C THR A 64 -0.21 -19.12 12.62
N PRO A 65 0.67 -18.15 12.32
CA PRO A 65 0.44 -17.20 11.23
C PRO A 65 0.11 -17.88 9.89
N ARG A 66 0.79 -19.00 9.59
CA ARG A 66 0.57 -19.80 8.39
C ARG A 66 -0.80 -20.45 8.37
N GLU A 67 -1.21 -21.11 9.47
CA GLU A 67 -2.55 -21.70 9.57
C GLU A 67 -3.65 -20.64 9.49
N HIS A 68 -3.45 -19.49 10.13
CA HIS A 68 -4.41 -18.40 10.11
C HIS A 68 -4.63 -17.89 8.69
N PHE A 69 -3.55 -17.69 7.93
CA PHE A 69 -3.64 -17.35 6.52
C PHE A 69 -4.36 -18.41 5.69
N ILE A 70 -3.98 -19.69 5.84
CA ILE A 70 -4.62 -20.79 5.11
C ILE A 70 -6.11 -20.86 5.43
N ALA A 71 -6.49 -20.69 6.70
CA ALA A 71 -7.87 -20.65 7.15
C ALA A 71 -8.67 -19.54 6.44
N HIS A 72 -8.11 -18.33 6.33
CA HIS A 72 -8.73 -17.24 5.56
C HIS A 72 -8.83 -17.53 4.06
N VAL A 73 -7.83 -18.18 3.45
CA VAL A 73 -7.88 -18.60 2.05
C VAL A 73 -9.01 -19.63 1.83
N LEU A 74 -9.11 -20.64 2.71
CA LEU A 74 -10.15 -21.67 2.62
C LEU A 74 -11.54 -21.08 2.80
N LEU A 75 -11.73 -20.19 3.78
CA LEU A 75 -12.99 -19.47 3.98
C LEU A 75 -13.37 -18.62 2.77
N HIS A 76 -12.44 -17.85 2.20
CA HIS A 76 -12.72 -17.05 1.02
C HIS A 76 -13.13 -17.91 -0.18
N LYS A 77 -12.45 -19.04 -0.41
CA LYS A 77 -12.82 -19.99 -1.46
C LYS A 77 -14.19 -20.62 -1.23
N HIS A 78 -14.51 -20.97 0.01
CA HIS A 78 -15.80 -21.55 0.37
C HIS A 78 -16.96 -20.56 0.16
N LEU A 79 -16.74 -19.28 0.49
CA LEU A 79 -17.75 -18.22 0.45
C LEU A 79 -17.79 -17.49 -0.89
N LYS A 80 -17.04 -17.93 -1.89
CA LYS A 80 -17.01 -17.32 -3.23
C LYS A 80 -18.40 -17.38 -3.86
N GLY A 81 -18.85 -16.27 -4.45
CA GLY A 81 -20.19 -16.14 -5.04
C GLY A 81 -21.32 -15.90 -4.03
N THR A 82 -21.05 -15.94 -2.73
CA THR A 82 -22.04 -15.62 -1.69
C THR A 82 -21.98 -14.14 -1.31
N HIS A 83 -22.96 -13.66 -0.53
CA HIS A 83 -22.91 -12.30 0.04
C HIS A 83 -21.74 -12.09 0.99
N TYR A 84 -21.12 -13.18 1.48
CA TYR A 84 -19.93 -13.16 2.34
C TYR A 84 -18.61 -13.17 1.59
N GLU A 85 -18.60 -13.23 0.26
CA GLU A 85 -17.36 -13.20 -0.53
C GLU A 85 -16.53 -11.94 -0.24
N TYR A 86 -17.17 -10.76 -0.24
CA TYR A 86 -16.51 -9.48 0.04
C TYR A 86 -15.87 -9.41 1.44
N PRO A 87 -16.60 -9.65 2.55
CA PRO A 87 -15.99 -9.56 3.87
C PRO A 87 -14.92 -10.64 4.09
N ALA A 88 -15.06 -11.84 3.51
CA ALA A 88 -14.02 -12.87 3.55
C ALA A 88 -12.75 -12.46 2.77
N GLY A 89 -12.92 -11.91 1.56
CA GLY A 89 -11.80 -11.39 0.75
C GLY A 89 -11.12 -10.18 1.39
N SER A 90 -11.90 -9.31 2.04
CA SER A 90 -11.37 -8.19 2.83
C SER A 90 -10.54 -8.67 4.03
N ALA A 91 -11.03 -9.68 4.76
CA ALA A 91 -10.27 -10.30 5.85
C ALA A 91 -8.92 -10.87 5.37
N LEU A 92 -8.92 -11.50 4.19
CA LEU A 92 -7.70 -12.03 3.56
C LEU A 92 -6.70 -10.93 3.15
N GLN A 93 -7.17 -9.74 2.75
CA GLN A 93 -6.26 -8.63 2.40
C GLN A 93 -5.39 -8.14 3.55
N PHE A 94 -5.83 -8.27 4.81
CA PHE A 94 -5.05 -7.84 5.97
C PHE A 94 -3.74 -8.62 6.16
N PHE A 95 -3.58 -9.78 5.52
CA PHE A 95 -2.33 -10.53 5.52
C PHE A 95 -1.29 -9.95 4.56
N PHE A 96 -1.70 -9.11 3.62
CA PHE A 96 -0.84 -8.46 2.64
C PHE A 96 -0.60 -6.97 2.95
N SER A 97 -1.33 -6.41 3.91
CA SER A 97 -1.05 -5.09 4.46
C SER A 97 0.29 -5.10 5.18
N LYS A 98 1.13 -4.08 4.94
CA LYS A 98 2.37 -3.90 5.70
C LYS A 98 2.04 -3.69 7.18
N VAL A 99 2.28 -4.70 7.99
CA VAL A 99 2.39 -4.56 9.45
C VAL A 99 3.78 -4.04 9.80
N SER A 100 3.93 -3.46 11.00
CA SER A 100 5.22 -2.99 11.52
C SER A 100 6.30 -4.05 11.33
N SER A 101 7.51 -3.65 10.93
CA SER A 101 8.65 -4.57 10.76
C SER A 101 8.94 -5.39 12.03
N LYS A 102 8.59 -4.85 13.20
CA LYS A 102 8.73 -5.51 14.52
C LYS A 102 7.59 -6.47 14.87
N HIS A 103 6.55 -6.59 14.05
CA HIS A 103 5.44 -7.48 14.34
C HIS A 103 5.87 -8.95 14.18
N PRO A 104 5.59 -9.86 15.14
CA PRO A 104 6.06 -11.25 15.10
C PRO A 104 5.76 -11.97 13.78
N ARG A 105 4.57 -11.74 13.20
CA ARG A 105 4.21 -12.22 11.85
C ARG A 105 5.28 -11.95 10.79
N ASN A 106 5.92 -10.78 10.78
CA ASN A 106 6.92 -10.44 9.76
C ASN A 106 8.26 -11.14 9.99
N VAL A 107 8.58 -11.50 11.23
CA VAL A 107 9.79 -12.25 11.58
C VAL A 107 9.62 -13.72 11.17
N ASP A 108 8.47 -14.30 11.50
CA ASP A 108 8.25 -15.74 11.34
C ASP A 108 7.69 -16.12 9.96
N TRP A 109 6.94 -15.22 9.30
CA TRP A 109 6.23 -15.55 8.07
C TRP A 109 5.77 -14.33 7.24
N ASN A 110 6.52 -13.99 6.18
CA ASN A 110 6.11 -12.94 5.25
C ASN A 110 5.33 -13.48 4.03
N ALA A 111 4.00 -13.36 4.05
CA ALA A 111 3.12 -13.75 2.95
C ALA A 111 3.40 -12.98 1.64
N SER A 112 3.86 -11.73 1.76
CA SER A 112 3.94 -10.79 0.63
C SER A 112 5.11 -11.06 -0.32
N GLU A 113 6.12 -11.81 0.13
CA GLU A 113 7.31 -12.13 -0.67
C GLU A 113 7.20 -13.46 -1.44
N ASN A 114 6.19 -14.27 -1.13
CA ASN A 114 6.02 -15.56 -1.77
C ASN A 114 5.12 -15.46 -3.00
N ARG A 115 5.67 -15.72 -4.18
CA ARG A 115 4.94 -15.75 -5.46
C ARG A 115 3.69 -16.63 -5.43
N LYS A 116 3.66 -17.69 -4.60
CA LYS A 116 2.49 -18.57 -4.44
C LYS A 116 1.28 -17.87 -3.81
N TYR A 117 1.48 -16.79 -3.04
CA TYR A 117 0.41 -16.08 -2.34
C TYR A 117 -0.09 -14.82 -3.07
N GLU A 118 0.62 -14.38 -4.11
CA GLU A 118 0.23 -13.24 -4.94
C GLU A 118 -1.16 -13.44 -5.58
N LYS A 119 -1.46 -14.67 -6.01
CA LYS A 119 -2.78 -15.02 -6.55
C LYS A 119 -3.91 -14.66 -5.57
N TYR A 120 -3.76 -14.99 -4.29
CA TYR A 120 -4.79 -14.73 -3.28
C TYR A 120 -4.91 -13.26 -2.93
N ARG A 121 -3.80 -12.51 -3.01
CA ARG A 121 -3.83 -11.06 -2.93
C ARG A 121 -4.65 -10.47 -4.08
N LEU A 122 -4.42 -10.93 -5.31
CA LEU A 122 -5.17 -10.48 -6.48
C LEU A 122 -6.66 -10.86 -6.39
N ASP A 123 -6.99 -12.07 -5.93
CA ASP A 123 -8.37 -12.52 -5.73
C ASP A 123 -9.11 -11.62 -4.73
N GLY A 124 -8.50 -11.30 -3.58
CA GLY A 124 -9.12 -10.41 -2.60
C GLY A 124 -9.26 -8.97 -3.10
N LEU A 125 -8.29 -8.45 -3.88
CA LEU A 125 -8.39 -7.15 -4.53
C LEU A 125 -9.54 -7.11 -5.55
N GLN A 126 -9.70 -8.19 -6.33
CA GLN A 126 -10.79 -8.32 -7.29
C GLN A 126 -12.15 -8.36 -6.60
N ALA A 127 -12.28 -9.10 -5.49
CA ALA A 127 -13.51 -9.16 -4.70
C ALA A 127 -13.89 -7.77 -4.13
N ILE A 128 -12.91 -7.03 -3.59
CA ILE A 128 -13.12 -5.65 -3.10
C ILE A 128 -13.51 -4.72 -4.25
N SER A 129 -12.80 -4.79 -5.38
CA SER A 129 -13.08 -3.98 -6.57
C SER A 129 -14.51 -4.23 -7.08
N LYS A 130 -14.90 -5.50 -7.24
CA LYS A 130 -16.25 -5.89 -7.65
C LYS A 130 -17.31 -5.36 -6.70
N ALA A 131 -17.10 -5.49 -5.38
CA ALA A 131 -18.05 -5.03 -4.37
C ALA A 131 -18.20 -3.50 -4.32
N ARG A 132 -17.14 -2.75 -4.68
CA ARG A 132 -17.12 -1.28 -4.67
C ARG A 132 -17.54 -0.65 -6.00
N LYS A 133 -17.54 -1.40 -7.11
CA LYS A 133 -17.92 -0.88 -8.43
C LYS A 133 -19.32 -0.27 -8.39
N GLY A 134 -19.45 0.97 -8.87
CA GLY A 134 -20.72 1.71 -8.88
C GLY A 134 -21.21 2.15 -7.50
N LYS A 135 -20.36 2.10 -6.48
CA LYS A 135 -20.68 2.55 -5.12
C LYS A 135 -19.66 3.57 -4.63
N MET A 136 -20.07 4.41 -3.70
CA MET A 136 -19.16 5.34 -3.01
C MET A 136 -19.46 5.39 -1.51
N PRO A 137 -18.46 5.66 -0.67
CA PRO A 137 -18.68 5.89 0.76
C PRO A 137 -19.35 7.24 0.97
N VAL A 138 -20.54 7.21 1.58
CA VAL A 138 -21.36 8.40 1.79
C VAL A 138 -21.56 8.73 3.26
N VAL A 139 -21.74 10.02 3.50
CA VAL A 139 -22.22 10.58 4.75
C VAL A 139 -23.47 11.39 4.44
N ASP A 140 -24.38 11.40 5.40
CA ASP A 140 -25.53 12.29 5.37
C ASP A 140 -25.04 13.75 5.49
N SER A 141 -25.48 14.61 4.57
CA SER A 141 -24.96 15.97 4.43
C SER A 141 -25.41 16.90 5.56
N VAL A 142 -26.53 16.58 6.22
CA VAL A 142 -27.09 17.38 7.32
C VAL A 142 -26.55 16.87 8.66
N THR A 143 -26.67 15.57 8.92
CA THR A 143 -26.32 14.98 10.22
C THR A 143 -24.84 14.59 10.34
N GLY A 144 -24.12 14.45 9.21
CA GLY A 144 -22.76 13.93 9.18
C GLY A 144 -22.65 12.42 9.47
N GLU A 145 -23.78 11.73 9.60
CA GLU A 145 -23.83 10.31 9.93
C GLU A 145 -23.29 9.46 8.76
N LYS A 146 -22.43 8.47 9.06
CA LYS A 146 -21.88 7.57 8.03
C LYS A 146 -22.93 6.55 7.61
N LYS A 147 -23.45 6.67 6.37
CA LYS A 147 -24.42 5.71 5.80
C LYS A 147 -23.79 4.55 5.02
N GLY A 148 -22.48 4.38 5.16
CA GLY A 148 -21.72 3.28 4.54
C GLY A 148 -21.42 3.52 3.06
N SER A 149 -21.28 2.45 2.29
CA SER A 149 -21.06 2.53 0.83
C SER A 149 -22.37 2.31 0.10
N GLN A 150 -22.81 3.33 -0.64
CA GLN A 150 -24.10 3.35 -1.34
C GLN A 150 -23.90 3.44 -2.85
N SER A 151 -24.90 2.99 -3.61
CA SER A 151 -24.91 3.13 -5.07
C SER A 151 -24.76 4.60 -5.47
N ILE A 152 -23.96 4.88 -6.49
CA ILE A 152 -23.85 6.25 -7.05
C ILE A 152 -25.17 6.74 -7.64
N ASN A 153 -26.08 5.83 -8.00
CA ASN A 153 -27.41 6.13 -8.54
C ASN A 153 -28.51 6.12 -7.47
N HIS A 154 -28.15 6.05 -6.18
CA HIS A 154 -29.14 6.08 -5.12
C HIS A 154 -29.87 7.44 -5.10
N PRO A 155 -31.20 7.53 -4.93
CA PRO A 155 -31.93 8.80 -4.97
C PRO A 155 -31.36 9.87 -4.04
N LYS A 156 -31.02 9.46 -2.80
CA LYS A 156 -30.37 10.35 -1.80
C LYS A 156 -28.96 10.81 -2.20
N VAL A 157 -28.25 10.03 -3.01
CA VAL A 157 -26.95 10.44 -3.56
C VAL A 157 -27.15 11.48 -4.66
N LEU A 158 -28.10 11.24 -5.56
CA LEU A 158 -28.42 12.14 -6.67
C LEU A 158 -29.01 13.47 -6.18
N SER A 159 -29.81 13.45 -5.11
CA SER A 159 -30.35 14.67 -4.47
C SER A 159 -29.31 15.48 -3.69
N GLY A 160 -28.14 14.90 -3.39
CA GLY A 160 -27.12 15.52 -2.54
C GLY A 160 -27.39 15.41 -1.03
N GLU A 161 -28.44 14.72 -0.61
CA GLU A 161 -28.67 14.36 0.80
C GLU A 161 -27.52 13.49 1.32
N TRP A 162 -27.00 12.59 0.49
CA TRP A 162 -25.84 11.76 0.78
C TRP A 162 -24.66 12.17 -0.09
N VAL A 163 -23.63 12.73 0.54
CA VAL A 163 -22.42 13.20 -0.13
C VAL A 163 -21.25 12.28 0.15
N HIS A 164 -20.24 12.28 -0.72
CA HIS A 164 -18.99 11.58 -0.43
C HIS A 164 -18.39 12.11 0.89
N HIS A 165 -17.88 11.23 1.75
CA HIS A 165 -17.36 11.58 3.09
C HIS A 165 -16.21 12.61 3.12
N SER A 166 -15.64 12.96 1.96
CA SER A 166 -14.64 14.03 1.80
C SER A 166 -15.21 15.33 1.23
N LYS A 167 -16.41 15.32 0.65
CA LYS A 167 -17.03 16.49 0.04
C LYS A 167 -17.36 17.51 1.14
N GLY A 168 -17.00 18.77 0.90
CA GLY A 168 -17.27 19.87 1.84
C GLY A 168 -16.31 19.99 3.03
N LYS A 169 -15.36 19.06 3.22
CA LYS A 169 -14.34 19.18 4.27
C LYS A 169 -13.35 20.29 3.93
N LYS A 170 -13.57 21.48 4.49
CA LYS A 170 -12.56 22.55 4.49
C LYS A 170 -11.49 22.18 5.52
N LEU A 171 -10.28 21.87 5.05
CA LEU A 171 -9.09 21.84 5.92
C LEU A 171 -8.96 23.22 6.59
N SER A 172 -8.68 23.24 7.91
CA SER A 172 -8.43 24.49 8.64
C SER A 172 -7.21 25.21 8.05
N LYS A 173 -7.11 26.53 8.26
CA LYS A 173 -5.98 27.31 7.73
C LYS A 173 -4.66 26.81 8.33
N GLU A 174 -4.67 26.49 9.61
CA GLU A 174 -3.54 25.94 10.36
C GLU A 174 -3.11 24.60 9.75
N ARG A 175 -4.05 23.68 9.52
CA ARG A 175 -3.73 22.37 8.94
C ARG A 175 -3.22 22.47 7.50
N ARG A 176 -3.74 23.42 6.72
CA ARG A 176 -3.21 23.70 5.36
C ARG A 176 -1.77 24.21 5.45
N LEU A 177 -1.50 25.13 6.38
CA LEU A 177 -0.17 25.66 6.61
C LEU A 177 0.80 24.58 7.09
N GLU A 178 0.39 23.70 8.00
CA GLU A 178 1.18 22.53 8.42
C GLU A 178 1.55 21.64 7.25
N ILE A 179 0.57 21.28 6.41
CA ILE A 179 0.82 20.46 5.21
C ILE A 179 1.77 21.19 4.26
N GLN A 180 1.59 22.50 4.06
CA GLN A 180 2.47 23.31 3.22
C GLN A 180 3.90 23.33 3.77
N ILE A 181 4.09 23.56 5.07
CA ILE A 181 5.39 23.55 5.74
C ILE A 181 6.04 22.17 5.58
N GLN A 182 5.29 21.09 5.80
CA GLN A 182 5.79 19.71 5.71
C GLN A 182 6.10 19.24 4.29
N THR A 183 5.54 19.88 3.26
CA THR A 183 5.70 19.46 1.87
C THR A 183 6.60 20.37 1.05
N THR A 184 7.08 21.48 1.62
CA THR A 184 7.95 22.45 0.96
C THR A 184 9.36 22.47 1.57
N GLY A 185 10.35 22.87 0.76
CA GLY A 185 11.74 23.07 1.21
C GLY A 185 12.36 21.84 1.88
N CYS A 186 13.21 22.10 2.88
CA CYS A 186 13.96 21.10 3.65
C CYS A 186 13.09 20.18 4.53
N ASN A 187 11.85 20.60 4.83
CA ASN A 187 10.92 19.80 5.64
C ASN A 187 10.24 18.68 4.85
N ASN A 188 10.26 18.76 3.51
CA ASN A 188 9.73 17.69 2.68
C ASN A 188 10.58 16.43 2.89
N PRO A 189 10.00 15.27 3.27
CA PRO A 189 10.76 14.03 3.45
C PRO A 189 11.43 13.52 2.17
N ASN A 190 11.03 14.05 1.00
CA ASN A 190 11.68 13.79 -0.28
C ASN A 190 12.67 14.90 -0.69
N PHE A 191 12.87 15.91 0.14
CA PHE A 191 13.89 16.93 -0.08
C PHE A 191 15.26 16.27 -0.08
N LYS A 192 16.05 16.63 -1.08
CA LYS A 192 17.47 16.32 -1.10
C LYS A 192 18.18 17.65 -1.21
N GLU A 193 19.14 17.86 -0.32
CA GLU A 193 20.07 18.98 -0.42
C GLU A 193 21.04 18.73 -1.58
N LEU A 194 21.52 19.79 -2.23
CA LEU A 194 22.62 19.69 -3.19
C LEU A 194 23.91 19.88 -2.40
N THR A 195 24.40 18.80 -1.80
CA THR A 195 25.68 18.83 -1.08
C THR A 195 26.85 18.82 -2.08
N PRO A 196 28.05 19.28 -1.68
CA PRO A 196 29.24 19.22 -2.52
C PRO A 196 29.51 17.81 -3.06
N GLU A 197 29.30 16.76 -2.25
CA GLU A 197 29.52 15.37 -2.67
C GLU A 197 28.53 14.93 -3.75
N ILE A 198 27.28 15.42 -3.69
CA ILE A 198 26.27 15.17 -4.72
C ILE A 198 26.64 15.90 -6.01
N LEU A 199 27.12 17.15 -5.91
CA LEU A 199 27.57 17.92 -7.06
C LEU A 199 28.78 17.25 -7.73
N ASP A 200 29.79 16.87 -6.96
CA ASP A 200 30.97 16.14 -7.45
C ASP A 200 30.57 14.83 -8.11
N ARG A 201 29.64 14.07 -7.50
CA ARG A 201 29.10 12.86 -8.11
C ARG A 201 28.42 13.13 -9.46
N LEU A 202 27.66 14.22 -9.58
CA LEU A 202 27.03 14.59 -10.85
C LEU A 202 28.10 14.96 -11.90
N PHE A 203 29.11 15.72 -11.52
CA PHE A 203 30.20 16.11 -12.43
C PHE A 203 31.04 14.91 -12.88
N ASN A 204 31.42 14.03 -11.95
CA ASN A 204 32.12 12.79 -12.28
C ASN A 204 31.28 11.89 -13.19
N ALA A 205 29.95 11.88 -13.03
CA ALA A 205 29.07 11.14 -13.94
C ALA A 205 29.03 11.75 -15.35
N ILE A 206 29.15 13.08 -15.48
CA ILE A 206 29.32 13.75 -16.79
C ILE A 206 30.64 13.31 -17.42
N ASP A 207 31.75 13.37 -16.68
CA ASP A 207 33.08 12.94 -17.13
C ASP A 207 33.07 11.51 -17.68
N LEU A 208 32.55 10.56 -16.90
CA LEU A 208 32.43 9.17 -17.29
C LEU A 208 31.59 9.00 -18.56
N THR A 209 30.46 9.72 -18.63
CA THR A 209 29.56 9.62 -19.79
C THR A 209 30.24 10.13 -21.06
N LEU A 210 31.05 11.18 -20.98
CA LEU A 210 31.78 11.75 -22.12
C LEU A 210 32.93 10.85 -22.57
N ARG A 211 33.62 10.19 -21.63
CA ARG A 211 34.65 9.18 -21.95
C ARG A 211 34.07 7.98 -22.70
N GLU A 212 32.82 7.60 -22.41
CA GLU A 212 32.09 6.52 -23.08
C GLU A 212 31.44 6.94 -24.42
N GLY A 213 31.64 8.19 -24.85
CA GLY A 213 31.14 8.74 -26.11
C GLY A 213 30.18 9.92 -25.93
N PRO A 214 29.27 10.16 -26.90
CA PRO A 214 28.37 11.31 -26.84
C PRO A 214 27.50 11.32 -25.59
N PHE A 215 27.34 12.49 -24.98
CA PHE A 215 26.51 12.65 -23.79
C PHE A 215 25.06 12.27 -24.09
N THR A 216 24.54 11.27 -23.37
CA THR A 216 23.12 10.95 -23.38
C THR A 216 22.58 10.94 -21.97
N LEU A 217 21.37 11.48 -21.79
CA LEU A 217 20.71 11.52 -20.48
C LEU A 217 20.58 10.12 -19.86
N LYS A 218 20.38 9.08 -20.67
CA LYS A 218 20.26 7.70 -20.19
C LYS A 218 21.58 7.20 -19.58
N LYS A 219 22.71 7.39 -20.27
CA LYS A 219 24.04 7.00 -19.78
C LYS A 219 24.43 7.83 -18.54
N PHE A 220 24.22 9.14 -18.59
CA PHE A 220 24.49 10.01 -17.45
C PHE A 220 23.70 9.62 -16.20
N VAL A 221 22.39 9.37 -16.30
CA VAL A 221 21.58 8.93 -15.16
C VAL A 221 22.03 7.56 -14.64
N TYR A 222 22.50 6.67 -15.51
CA TYR A 222 23.09 5.40 -15.11
C TYR A 222 24.40 5.63 -14.32
N ASN A 223 25.35 6.40 -14.88
CA ASN A 223 26.65 6.70 -14.27
C ASN A 223 26.50 7.45 -12.92
N ALA A 224 25.57 8.40 -12.81
CA ALA A 224 25.30 9.12 -11.57
C ALA A 224 24.76 8.23 -10.44
N ASN A 225 24.23 7.05 -10.78
CA ASN A 225 23.58 6.12 -9.86
C ASN A 225 24.27 4.75 -9.80
N PHE A 226 25.42 4.60 -10.46
CA PHE A 226 26.15 3.34 -10.51
C PHE A 226 26.57 2.92 -9.09
N ASN A 227 26.29 1.66 -8.74
CA ASN A 227 26.50 1.09 -7.40
C ASN A 227 25.82 1.84 -6.23
N LYS A 228 24.82 2.69 -6.49
CA LYS A 228 24.09 3.40 -5.43
C LYS A 228 22.82 2.66 -5.00
N PRO A 229 22.58 2.53 -3.67
CA PRO A 229 21.33 1.98 -3.17
C PRO A 229 20.16 2.87 -3.59
N LYS A 230 18.95 2.29 -3.68
CA LYS A 230 17.77 2.98 -4.22
C LYS A 230 17.45 4.30 -3.49
N SER A 231 17.72 4.38 -2.18
CA SER A 231 17.56 5.58 -1.36
C SER A 231 18.44 6.75 -1.79
N GLU A 232 19.66 6.46 -2.24
CA GLU A 232 20.68 7.45 -2.61
C GLU A 232 20.64 7.86 -4.08
N ARG A 233 19.79 7.21 -4.89
CA ARG A 233 19.71 7.52 -6.33
C ARG A 233 19.24 8.95 -6.56
N ILE A 234 19.91 9.64 -7.48
CA ILE A 234 19.52 10.95 -8.00
C ILE A 234 18.53 10.74 -9.12
N ALA A 235 17.31 11.22 -8.92
CA ALA A 235 16.29 11.22 -9.96
C ALA A 235 16.42 12.45 -10.85
N ARG A 236 16.05 12.35 -12.13
CA ARG A 236 16.04 13.50 -13.06
C ARG A 236 15.30 14.74 -12.50
N PRO A 237 14.12 14.62 -11.85
CA PRO A 237 13.45 15.78 -11.26
C PRO A 237 14.31 16.54 -10.24
N PHE A 238 15.14 15.85 -9.46
CA PHE A 238 16.08 16.52 -8.55
C PHE A 238 17.03 17.45 -9.30
N ILE A 239 17.60 16.96 -10.41
CA ILE A 239 18.54 17.73 -11.23
C ILE A 239 17.83 18.92 -11.86
N CYS A 240 16.65 18.72 -12.46
CA CYS A 240 15.88 19.83 -13.03
C CYS A 240 15.46 20.86 -11.96
N ASN A 241 15.15 20.43 -10.74
CA ASN A 241 14.78 21.36 -9.67
C ASN A 241 15.98 22.18 -9.15
N LYS A 242 17.19 21.61 -9.14
CA LYS A 242 18.40 22.29 -8.65
C LYS A 242 19.07 23.16 -9.69
N PHE A 243 19.04 22.74 -10.95
CA PHE A 243 19.76 23.40 -12.06
C PHE A 243 18.82 24.00 -13.11
N GLY A 244 17.50 24.00 -12.88
CA GLY A 244 16.46 24.41 -13.83
C GLY A 244 16.24 23.41 -14.99
N SER A 245 17.32 22.86 -15.54
CA SER A 245 17.28 21.89 -16.64
C SER A 245 18.53 21.01 -16.65
N ILE A 246 18.60 20.04 -17.58
CA ILE A 246 19.84 19.28 -17.82
C ILE A 246 20.90 20.17 -18.48
N SER A 247 20.49 21.12 -19.34
CA SER A 247 21.42 22.10 -19.92
C SER A 247 22.04 22.98 -18.83
N GLY A 248 21.26 23.42 -17.86
CA GLY A 248 21.77 24.20 -16.72
C GLY A 248 22.81 23.43 -15.89
N LEU A 249 22.63 22.12 -15.69
CA LEU A 249 23.66 21.29 -15.05
C LEU A 249 24.96 21.26 -15.89
N ILE A 250 24.85 21.17 -17.22
CA ILE A 250 26.00 21.14 -18.13
C ILE A 250 26.70 22.51 -18.18
N GLU A 251 25.95 23.60 -18.11
CA GLU A 251 26.49 24.97 -18.00
C GLU A 251 27.28 25.15 -16.69
N ASP A 252 26.74 24.68 -15.56
CA ASP A 252 27.45 24.70 -14.28
C ASP A 252 28.70 23.83 -14.31
N TYR A 253 28.62 22.64 -14.91
CA TYR A 253 29.78 21.78 -15.15
C TYR A 253 30.84 22.48 -16.01
N ASN A 254 30.43 23.10 -17.12
CA ASN A 254 31.32 23.83 -18.04
C ASN A 254 32.05 24.96 -17.33
N ARG A 255 31.34 25.74 -16.51
CA ARG A 255 31.92 26.80 -15.69
C ARG A 255 32.93 26.25 -14.69
N SER A 256 32.62 25.12 -14.05
CA SER A 256 33.49 24.49 -13.04
C SER A 256 34.75 23.83 -13.62
N ARG A 257 34.69 23.33 -14.86
CA ARG A 257 35.78 22.55 -15.48
C ARG A 257 36.50 23.28 -16.62
N GLY A 258 36.02 24.46 -17.02
CA GLY A 258 36.57 25.20 -18.15
C GLY A 258 36.32 24.52 -19.50
N THR A 259 35.15 23.92 -19.69
CA THR A 259 34.77 23.18 -20.92
C THR A 259 33.63 23.88 -21.67
N ASP A 260 33.38 23.51 -22.93
CA ASP A 260 32.23 23.98 -23.74
C ASP A 260 31.41 22.80 -24.28
N ILE A 261 30.90 21.96 -23.38
CA ILE A 261 30.03 20.85 -23.75
C ILE A 261 28.61 21.34 -24.01
N LYS A 262 27.97 20.84 -25.07
CA LYS A 262 26.59 21.18 -25.42
C LYS A 262 25.67 19.97 -25.28
N TYR A 263 24.56 20.16 -24.56
CA TYR A 263 23.51 19.15 -24.47
C TYR A 263 22.46 19.37 -25.57
N LEU A 264 22.37 18.44 -26.51
CA LEU A 264 21.51 18.55 -27.70
C LEU A 264 20.06 18.04 -27.48
N GLY A 265 19.70 17.63 -26.27
CA GLY A 265 18.34 17.20 -25.93
C GLY A 265 17.94 15.81 -26.46
N LYS A 266 16.67 15.43 -26.20
CA LYS A 266 16.05 14.22 -26.78
C LYS A 266 15.65 14.53 -28.21
N GLY A 267 16.38 14.02 -29.20
CA GLY A 267 15.98 14.14 -30.60
C GLY A 267 17.13 14.37 -31.58
N TYR A 268 18.35 14.60 -31.10
CA TYR A 268 19.51 14.67 -31.98
C TYR A 268 19.84 13.29 -32.55
N LYS A 269 19.26 12.97 -33.72
CA LYS A 269 19.75 11.90 -34.57
C LYS A 269 20.92 12.50 -35.35
N ARG A 270 22.13 11.93 -35.19
CA ARG A 270 23.20 12.16 -36.17
C ARG A 270 22.60 11.78 -37.53
N LYS A 271 22.49 12.76 -38.43
CA LYS A 271 22.29 12.47 -39.86
C LYS A 271 23.50 11.69 -40.35
#